data_AF-A0A800HAX3-F1
#
_entry.id   AF-A0A800HAX3-F1
#
_cell.length_a   1.000
_cell.length_b   1.000
_cell.length_c   1.000
_cell.angle_alpha   90.00
_cell.angle_beta   90.00
_cell.angle_gamma   90.00
#
_symmetry.space_group_name_H-M   'P 1'
#
loop_
_entity.id
_entity.type
_entity.pdbx_description
1 polymer ?
#
loop_
_entity_poly.entity_id
_entity_poly.type
_entity_poly.pdbx_seq_one_letter_code
_entity_poly.pdbx_strand_id
1 'polypeptide(L)'
;MVKLVFIFSILSLIPHGHDTVQLAGIPFKVIQNGDSNHRYIWVHGDEQTAKMALENHMKTQEGTAFLVTGVLREAEFFGGIIDPNRIFSSEGAKANIQKYNRKWSRAKKAETLEMINRDRDSFLEKILPP
;
A
#
# COMPACT_ATOMS: atom_id res chain seq x y z
N MET A 1 -13.74 -51.11 -22.73
CA MET A 1 -13.86 -49.70 -23.17
C MET A 1 -13.37 -48.81 -22.04
N VAL A 2 -12.19 -48.21 -22.18
CA VAL A 2 -11.60 -47.32 -21.17
C VAL A 2 -12.13 -45.91 -21.42
N LYS A 3 -12.89 -45.34 -20.47
CA LYS A 3 -13.28 -43.92 -20.49
C LYS A 3 -12.08 -43.09 -20.03
N LEU A 4 -11.46 -42.40 -20.97
CA LEU A 4 -10.41 -41.41 -20.73
C LEU A 4 -11.06 -40.14 -20.17
N VAL A 5 -10.82 -39.83 -18.90
CA VAL A 5 -11.25 -38.58 -18.27
C VAL A 5 -10.12 -37.58 -18.41
N PHE A 6 -10.32 -36.55 -19.25
CA PHE A 6 -9.44 -35.39 -19.31
C PHE A 6 -9.85 -34.41 -18.22
N ILE A 7 -9.02 -34.24 -17.19
CA ILE A 7 -9.12 -33.11 -16.26
C ILE A 7 -8.29 -31.97 -16.88
N PHE A 8 -8.98 -30.99 -17.46
CA PHE A 8 -8.37 -29.72 -17.82
C PHE A 8 -8.15 -28.90 -16.54
N SER A 9 -6.95 -28.93 -15.99
CA SER A 9 -6.51 -27.92 -15.03
C SER A 9 -6.31 -26.61 -15.78
N ILE A 10 -7.31 -25.73 -15.74
CA ILE A 10 -7.17 -24.36 -16.25
C ILE A 10 -6.28 -23.63 -15.24
N LEU A 11 -4.98 -23.58 -15.52
CA LEU A 11 -4.07 -22.64 -14.87
C LEU A 11 -4.40 -21.26 -15.42
N SER A 12 -5.31 -20.55 -14.74
CA SER A 12 -5.70 -19.19 -15.08
C SER A 12 -4.53 -18.24 -14.77
N LEU A 13 -3.62 -18.09 -15.73
CA LEU A 13 -2.71 -16.95 -15.81
C LEU A 13 -3.52 -15.75 -16.32
N ILE A 14 -4.40 -15.21 -15.47
CA ILE A 14 -5.02 -13.90 -15.72
C ILE A 14 -3.93 -12.88 -15.39
N PRO A 15 -3.45 -12.06 -16.34
CA PRO A 15 -2.63 -10.92 -16.01
C PRO A 15 -3.50 -9.97 -15.18
N HIS A 16 -3.31 -9.96 -13.86
CA HIS A 16 -3.94 -8.97 -13.00
C HIS A 16 -3.47 -7.60 -13.48
N GLY A 17 -4.42 -6.74 -13.88
CA GLY A 17 -4.17 -5.31 -13.90
C GLY A 17 -3.55 -4.91 -12.56
N HIS A 18 -2.67 -3.91 -12.56
CA HIS A 18 -2.07 -3.45 -11.31
C HIS A 18 -3.16 -2.77 -10.46
N ASP A 19 -3.81 -3.55 -9.61
CA ASP A 19 -4.68 -3.02 -8.59
C ASP A 19 -3.89 -2.03 -7.73
N THR A 20 -4.52 -0.90 -7.42
CA THR A 20 -3.93 0.13 -6.58
C THR A 20 -4.88 0.46 -5.45
N VAL A 21 -4.31 0.68 -4.28
CA VAL A 21 -5.00 1.28 -3.13
C VAL A 21 -4.28 2.56 -2.77
N GLN A 22 -4.94 3.49 -2.08
CA GLN A 22 -4.33 4.77 -1.75
C GLN A 22 -4.61 5.13 -0.29
N LEU A 23 -3.62 5.77 0.34
CA LEU A 23 -3.80 6.43 1.63
C LEU A 23 -3.48 7.89 1.44
N ALA A 24 -4.50 8.75 1.52
CA ALA A 24 -4.35 10.17 1.32
C ALA A 24 -3.60 10.45 -0.01
N GLY A 25 -4.16 10.01 -1.14
CA GLY A 25 -3.56 10.20 -2.46
C GLY A 25 -2.19 9.55 -2.72
N ILE A 26 -1.56 8.91 -1.72
CA ILE A 26 -0.32 8.15 -1.88
C ILE A 26 -0.69 6.77 -2.44
N PRO A 27 -0.29 6.42 -3.67
CA PRO A 27 -0.65 5.14 -4.26
C PRO A 27 0.19 4.00 -3.72
N PHE A 28 -0.42 2.83 -3.61
CA PHE A 28 0.22 1.55 -3.33
C PHE A 28 -0.15 0.57 -4.44
N LYS A 29 0.86 0.00 -5.09
CA LYS A 29 0.69 -1.12 -6.01
C LYS A 29 0.36 -2.39 -5.22
N VAL A 30 -0.63 -3.13 -5.66
CA VAL A 30 -1.02 -4.41 -5.07
C VAL A 30 -0.40 -5.55 -5.88
N ILE A 31 0.16 -6.53 -5.18
CA ILE A 31 0.64 -7.80 -5.73
C ILE A 31 -0.04 -8.91 -4.94
N GLN A 32 -0.77 -9.79 -5.61
CA GLN A 32 -1.45 -10.93 -4.98
C GLN A 32 -0.93 -12.25 -5.56
N ASN A 33 -0.77 -13.24 -4.70
CA ASN A 33 -0.50 -14.62 -5.09
C ASN A 33 -1.36 -15.55 -4.22
N GLY A 34 -2.16 -16.41 -4.85
CA GLY A 34 -3.07 -17.33 -4.15
C GLY A 34 -4.18 -16.63 -3.34
N ASP A 35 -4.79 -17.41 -2.45
CA ASP A 35 -5.85 -16.98 -1.54
C ASP A 35 -5.38 -17.20 -0.09
N SER A 36 -5.03 -16.11 0.59
CA SER A 36 -4.46 -16.14 1.94
C SER A 36 -4.76 -14.86 2.68
N ASN A 37 -4.82 -14.94 4.01
CA ASN A 37 -4.97 -13.79 4.90
C ASN A 37 -3.64 -13.09 5.21
N HIS A 38 -2.51 -13.57 4.69
CA HIS A 38 -1.23 -12.88 4.85
C HIS A 38 -1.23 -11.55 4.10
N ARG A 39 -0.82 -10.49 4.80
CA ARG A 39 -0.73 -9.12 4.30
C ARG A 39 0.67 -8.59 4.54
N TYR A 40 1.29 -8.05 3.51
CA TYR A 40 2.62 -7.45 3.55
C TYR A 40 2.52 -5.99 3.11
N ILE A 41 3.29 -5.10 3.73
CA ILE A 41 3.33 -3.70 3.33
C ILE A 41 4.76 -3.19 3.24
N TRP A 42 5.04 -2.46 2.17
CA TRP A 42 6.29 -1.74 1.96
C TRP A 42 5.97 -0.25 1.84
N VAL A 43 6.38 0.52 2.87
CA VAL A 43 5.91 1.90 3.10
C VAL A 43 6.96 2.99 2.81
N HIS A 44 8.24 2.63 2.73
CA HIS A 44 9.32 3.57 2.46
C HIS A 44 9.91 3.32 1.07
N GLY A 45 9.77 4.29 0.17
CA GLY A 45 10.19 4.16 -1.23
C GLY A 45 11.69 3.97 -1.42
N ASP A 46 12.53 4.33 -0.45
CA ASP A 46 13.99 4.21 -0.49
C ASP A 46 14.50 2.82 -0.04
N GLU A 47 13.66 1.99 0.58
CA GLU A 47 14.04 0.67 1.09
C GLU A 47 13.99 -0.44 0.00
N GLN A 48 14.77 -0.25 -1.08
CA GLN A 48 14.70 -1.10 -2.28
C GLN A 48 15.01 -2.58 -2.04
N THR A 49 15.92 -2.91 -1.13
CA THR A 49 16.23 -4.31 -0.80
C THR A 49 15.02 -5.02 -0.17
N ALA A 50 14.24 -4.32 0.67
CA ALA A 50 13.02 -4.88 1.26
C ALA A 50 11.95 -5.10 0.19
N LYS A 51 11.82 -4.16 -0.76
CA LYS A 51 10.95 -4.31 -1.93
C LYS A 51 11.34 -5.55 -2.75
N MET A 52 12.62 -5.71 -3.10
CA MET A 52 13.09 -6.86 -3.88
C MET A 52 12.86 -8.18 -3.16
N ALA A 53 13.09 -8.22 -1.85
CA ALA A 53 12.83 -9.40 -1.02
C ALA A 53 11.34 -9.76 -1.03
N LEU A 54 10.45 -8.76 -0.86
CA LEU A 54 9.01 -8.96 -0.88
C LEU A 54 8.52 -9.38 -2.27
N GLU A 55 8.96 -8.71 -3.33
CA GLU A 55 8.64 -9.10 -4.72
C GLU A 55 9.08 -10.53 -5.03
N ASN A 56 10.23 -10.97 -4.51
CA ASN A 56 10.69 -12.34 -4.68
C ASN A 56 9.87 -13.34 -3.85
N HIS A 57 9.52 -13.00 -2.60
CA HIS A 57 8.66 -13.79 -1.73
C HIS A 57 7.29 -14.04 -2.37
N MET A 58 6.69 -13.00 -2.95
CA MET A 58 5.37 -13.07 -3.59
C MET A 58 5.33 -13.94 -4.86
N LYS A 59 6.47 -14.37 -5.41
CA LYS A 59 6.49 -15.30 -6.56
C LYS A 59 6.08 -16.73 -6.19
N THR A 60 6.26 -17.14 -4.94
CA THR A 60 6.03 -18.53 -4.52
C THR A 60 5.17 -18.65 -3.28
N GLN A 61 5.10 -17.61 -2.46
CA GLN A 61 4.32 -17.63 -1.22
C GLN A 61 2.98 -16.93 -1.41
N GLU A 62 1.93 -17.47 -0.80
CA GLU A 62 0.61 -16.90 -0.86
C GLU A 62 0.48 -15.64 0.03
N GLY A 63 -0.33 -14.68 -0.42
CA GLY A 63 -0.63 -13.46 0.31
C GLY A 63 -0.93 -12.27 -0.60
N THR A 64 -1.00 -11.09 0.01
CA THR A 64 -1.17 -9.82 -0.70
C THR A 64 -0.16 -8.80 -0.18
N ALA A 65 0.59 -8.19 -1.09
CA ALA A 65 1.58 -7.17 -0.80
C ALA A 65 1.14 -5.78 -1.33
N PHE A 66 1.30 -4.76 -0.50
CA PHE A 66 1.01 -3.36 -0.82
C PHE A 66 2.32 -2.57 -0.85
N LEU A 67 2.68 -2.04 -2.02
CA LEU A 67 3.97 -1.39 -2.26
C LEU A 67 3.75 0.07 -2.58
N VAL A 68 4.19 0.98 -1.70
CA VAL A 68 4.11 2.43 -1.96
C VAL A 68 4.73 2.77 -3.32
N THR A 69 4.07 3.60 -4.11
CA THR A 69 4.61 4.05 -5.39
C THR A 69 5.50 5.27 -5.16
N GLY A 70 6.76 5.18 -5.54
CA GLY A 70 7.76 6.23 -5.34
C GLY A 70 9.10 5.62 -4.91
N VAL A 71 10.19 6.37 -5.13
CA VAL A 71 11.56 5.96 -4.75
C VAL A 71 12.12 6.76 -3.57
N LEU A 72 11.35 7.73 -3.09
CA LEU A 72 11.76 8.61 -2.00
C LEU A 72 11.18 8.11 -0.68
N ARG A 73 11.88 8.41 0.40
CA ARG A 73 11.44 8.15 1.77
C ARG A 73 10.15 8.91 2.09
N GLU A 74 10.06 10.13 1.59
CA GLU A 74 8.87 10.96 1.71
C GLU A 74 8.08 10.99 0.40
N ALA A 75 6.75 11.02 0.51
CA ALA A 75 5.85 11.18 -0.63
C ALA A 75 5.44 12.65 -0.78
N GLU A 76 5.36 13.12 -2.03
CA GLU A 76 4.69 14.38 -2.32
C GLU A 76 3.19 14.22 -2.11
N PHE A 77 2.59 15.14 -1.37
CA PHE A 77 1.21 15.06 -0.95
C PHE A 77 0.60 16.45 -0.76
N PHE A 78 -0.47 16.77 -1.49
CA PHE A 78 -1.17 18.07 -1.48
C PHE A 78 -0.23 19.30 -1.47
N GLY A 79 0.84 19.25 -2.28
CA GLY A 79 1.85 20.31 -2.37
C GLY A 79 2.74 20.43 -1.13
N GLY A 80 3.02 19.31 -0.47
CA GLY A 80 3.90 19.18 0.69
C GLY A 80 4.56 17.81 0.75
N ILE A 81 5.21 17.55 1.88
CA ILE A 81 6.01 16.34 2.10
C ILE A 81 5.41 15.58 3.29
N ILE A 82 5.33 14.25 3.17
CA ILE A 82 4.87 13.38 4.25
C ILE A 82 5.66 12.07 4.30
N ASP A 83 5.92 11.57 5.50
CA ASP A 83 6.46 10.22 5.73
C ASP A 83 5.29 9.21 5.73
N PRO A 84 5.20 8.28 4.76
CA PRO A 84 4.10 7.31 4.69
C PRO A 84 4.04 6.35 5.88
N ASN A 85 5.12 6.21 6.66
CA ASN A 85 5.14 5.39 7.88
C ASN A 85 4.72 6.18 9.13
N ARG A 86 4.17 7.39 8.98
CA ARG A 86 3.64 8.20 10.10
C ARG A 86 2.15 8.52 9.97
N ILE A 87 1.50 8.07 8.91
CA ILE A 87 0.09 8.41 8.61
C ILE A 87 -0.92 7.40 9.15
N PHE A 88 -0.47 6.31 9.78
CA PHE A 88 -1.30 5.27 10.40
C PHE A 88 -1.95 5.68 11.73
N SER A 89 -1.70 6.89 12.23
CA SER A 89 -2.39 7.45 13.39
C SER A 89 -2.57 8.96 13.25
N SER A 90 -3.60 9.52 13.90
CA SER A 90 -3.86 10.98 13.87
C SER A 90 -2.69 11.76 14.49
N GLU A 91 -2.18 11.33 15.65
CA GLU A 91 -1.05 11.98 16.30
C GLU A 91 0.24 11.88 15.49
N GLY A 92 0.51 10.72 14.88
CA GLY A 92 1.65 10.54 13.98
C GLY A 92 1.58 11.45 12.77
N ALA A 93 0.41 11.51 12.12
CA ALA A 93 0.17 12.34 10.95
C ALA A 93 0.32 13.83 11.29
N LYS A 94 -0.27 14.27 12.42
CA LYS A 94 -0.18 15.64 12.93
C LYS A 94 1.26 16.06 13.18
N ALA A 95 2.04 15.24 13.88
CA ALA A 95 3.45 15.51 14.15
C ALA A 95 4.27 15.57 12.85
N ASN A 96 3.97 14.69 11.88
CA ASN A 96 4.65 14.67 10.59
C ASN A 96 4.35 15.92 9.75
N ILE A 97 3.08 16.32 9.65
CA ILE A 97 2.64 17.54 8.98
C ILE A 97 3.34 18.76 9.60
N GLN A 98 3.42 18.84 10.92
CA GLN A 98 4.09 19.94 11.62
C GLN A 98 5.59 19.99 11.31
N LYS A 99 6.27 18.83 11.28
CA LYS A 99 7.71 18.72 11.02
C LYS A 99 8.07 19.13 9.59
N TYR A 100 7.40 18.56 8.60
CA TYR A 100 7.79 18.69 7.19
C TYR A 100 7.17 19.92 6.51
N ASN A 101 5.99 20.37 6.96
CA ASN A 101 5.24 21.44 6.30
C ASN A 101 5.16 22.70 7.17
N ARG A 102 6.30 23.13 7.74
CA ARG A 102 6.38 24.23 8.71
C ARG A 102 5.72 25.52 8.25
N LYS A 103 5.92 25.87 6.97
CA LYS A 103 5.41 27.10 6.33
C LYS A 103 3.90 27.09 6.06
N TRP A 104 3.22 25.94 6.17
CA TRP A 104 1.77 25.89 5.98
C TRP A 104 1.02 26.63 7.09
N SER A 105 -0.11 27.23 6.71
CA SER A 105 -1.05 27.84 7.65
C SER A 105 -1.63 26.78 8.59
N ARG A 106 -2.11 27.20 9.77
CA ARG A 106 -2.79 26.30 10.71
C ARG A 106 -4.01 25.63 10.08
N ALA A 107 -4.78 26.38 9.30
CA ALA A 107 -5.94 25.88 8.58
C ALA A 107 -5.57 24.76 7.61
N LYS A 108 -4.55 24.98 6.75
CA LYS A 108 -4.08 23.95 5.82
C LYS A 108 -3.62 22.68 6.54
N LYS A 109 -2.85 22.82 7.63
CA LYS A 109 -2.40 21.66 8.43
C LYS A 109 -3.57 20.87 9.03
N ALA A 110 -4.60 21.55 9.52
CA ALA A 110 -5.79 20.91 10.09
C ALA A 110 -6.61 20.20 9.00
N GLU A 111 -6.87 20.88 7.88
CA GLU A 111 -7.57 20.30 6.73
C GLU A 111 -6.85 19.06 6.20
N THR A 112 -5.53 19.13 6.02
CA THR A 112 -4.74 17.98 5.58
C THR A 112 -4.80 16.80 6.57
N LEU A 113 -4.78 17.07 7.88
CA LEU A 113 -4.92 16.02 8.89
C LEU A 113 -6.29 15.34 8.81
N GLU A 114 -7.36 16.11 8.64
CA GLU A 114 -8.72 15.58 8.48
C GLU A 114 -8.87 14.70 7.24
N MET A 115 -8.24 15.08 6.12
CA MET A 115 -8.23 14.27 4.91
C MET A 115 -7.52 12.92 5.13
N ILE A 116 -6.34 12.93 5.76
CA ILE A 116 -5.63 11.68 6.09
C ILE A 116 -6.47 10.82 7.03
N ASN A 117 -7.08 11.43 8.05
CA ASN A 117 -7.90 10.70 9.02
C ASN A 117 -9.10 10.03 8.37
N ARG A 118 -9.79 10.72 7.45
CA ARG A 118 -10.94 10.18 6.71
C ARG A 118 -10.55 9.01 5.83
N ASP A 119 -9.43 9.11 5.12
CA ASP A 119 -9.00 8.06 4.19
C ASP A 119 -8.46 6.83 4.92
N ARG A 120 -7.91 7.01 6.13
CA ARG A 120 -7.20 5.97 6.88
C ARG A 120 -8.04 4.72 7.10
N ASP A 121 -9.28 4.85 7.54
CA ASP A 121 -10.11 3.69 7.87
C ASP A 121 -10.36 2.83 6.63
N SER A 122 -10.73 3.46 5.51
CA SER A 122 -10.93 2.78 4.23
C SER A 122 -9.66 2.13 3.66
N PHE A 123 -8.48 2.66 4.01
CA PHE A 123 -7.21 2.07 3.63
C PHE A 123 -6.88 0.87 4.53
N LEU A 124 -7.05 1.00 5.84
CA LEU A 124 -6.82 -0.07 6.81
C LEU A 124 -7.71 -1.28 6.55
N GLU A 125 -8.97 -1.08 6.23
CA GLU A 125 -9.89 -2.16 5.83
C GLU A 125 -9.38 -2.97 4.64
N LYS A 126 -8.63 -2.35 3.71
CA LYS A 126 -8.09 -3.03 2.53
C LYS A 126 -6.79 -3.77 2.81
N ILE A 127 -5.97 -3.27 3.73
CA ILE A 127 -4.61 -3.81 3.97
C ILE A 127 -4.53 -4.77 5.15
N LEU A 128 -5.49 -4.74 6.07
CA LEU A 128 -5.54 -5.67 7.18
C LEU A 128 -6.05 -7.05 6.72
N PRO A 129 -5.66 -8.13 7.42
CA PRO A 129 -6.24 -9.44 7.18
C PRO A 129 -7.77 -9.42 7.37
N PRO A 130 -8.54 -10.13 6.52
CA PRO A 130 -9.99 -10.27 6.68
C PRO A 130 -10.36 -11.17 7.86
#